data_AF-A0A969ZRS9-F1
#
_entry.id   AF-A0A969ZRS9-F1
#
_cell.length_a   1.000
_cell.length_b   1.000
_cell.length_c   1.000
_cell.angle_alpha   90.00
_cell.angle_beta   90.00
_cell.angle_gamma   90.00
#
_symmetry.space_group_name_H-M   'P 1'
#
loop_
_entity.id
_entity.type
_entity.pdbx_description
1 polymer ?
#
loop_
_entity_poly.entity_id
_entity_poly.type
_entity_poly.pdbx_seq_one_letter_code
_entity_poly.pdbx_strand_id
1 'polypeptide(L)'
;MEKINLYTKQHIKSLEVLKETGVIINKEEYVRKHMMDIFPMFSFWYGKFIEMAEKRIPRPAHTEYPLWCSVSQKNCMKPDEISVVYCLQVPKDRIIYFDSMKWDRVLNNLYIPKDEKDWKDFQNEIKELGVKDEFNFIMGRYKGMFPHIEKKIIDSWERIFDIDHFDEFQVQANIWEIKEEWIRHVVCQGEDLFEIAKDMIDDY
;
A
#
# COMPACT_ATOMS: atom_id res chain seq x y z
N MET A 1 -25.34 -1.10 -0.72
CA MET A 1 -23.98 -0.97 -0.16
C MET A 1 -23.18 -0.16 -1.15
N GLU A 2 -22.60 0.96 -0.72
CA GLU A 2 -21.76 1.81 -1.55
C GLU A 2 -20.54 1.03 -2.04
N LYS A 3 -20.24 1.13 -3.34
CA LYS A 3 -19.09 0.47 -3.96
C LYS A 3 -18.21 1.54 -4.60
N ILE A 4 -16.90 1.36 -4.49
CA ILE A 4 -15.89 2.28 -5.02
C ILE A 4 -15.12 1.57 -6.13
N ASN A 5 -14.78 2.34 -7.16
CA ASN A 5 -13.96 1.87 -8.27
C ASN A 5 -12.48 1.85 -7.84
N LEU A 6 -11.82 0.70 -8.04
CA LEU A 6 -10.40 0.53 -7.76
C LEU A 6 -9.71 -0.16 -8.93
N TYR A 7 -8.42 0.11 -9.10
CA TYR A 7 -7.63 -0.43 -10.21
C TYR A 7 -6.37 -1.06 -9.66
N THR A 8 -6.05 -2.28 -10.09
CA THR A 8 -4.87 -2.97 -9.59
C THR A 8 -4.19 -3.80 -10.67
N LYS A 9 -2.89 -3.57 -10.83
CA LYS A 9 -2.04 -4.34 -11.73
C LYS A 9 -1.57 -5.60 -11.03
N GLN A 10 -1.81 -6.75 -11.64
CA GLN A 10 -1.50 -8.07 -11.10
C GLN A 10 -0.77 -8.91 -12.14
N HIS A 11 -0.01 -9.90 -11.68
CA HIS A 11 0.65 -10.85 -12.58
C HIS A 11 -0.40 -11.65 -13.39
N ILE A 12 -0.14 -11.93 -14.66
CA ILE A 12 -1.12 -12.56 -15.59
C ILE A 12 -1.65 -13.91 -15.09
N LYS A 13 -0.81 -14.69 -14.38
CA LYS A 13 -1.20 -15.94 -13.70
C LYS A 13 -2.34 -15.79 -12.67
N SER A 14 -2.64 -14.57 -12.21
CA SER A 14 -3.80 -14.32 -11.36
C SER A 14 -5.13 -14.68 -12.03
N LEU A 15 -5.20 -14.66 -13.37
CA LEU A 15 -6.39 -15.11 -14.12
C LEU A 15 -6.66 -16.61 -13.94
N GLU A 16 -5.60 -17.42 -13.91
CA GLU A 16 -5.69 -18.87 -13.66
C GLU A 16 -6.16 -19.11 -12.22
N VAL A 17 -5.55 -18.41 -11.26
CA VAL A 17 -5.95 -18.48 -9.83
C VAL A 17 -7.41 -18.09 -9.64
N LEU A 18 -7.85 -17.00 -10.28
CA LEU A 18 -9.23 -16.54 -10.22
C LEU A 18 -10.19 -17.60 -10.78
N LYS A 19 -9.87 -18.20 -11.94
CA LYS A 19 -10.68 -19.26 -12.55
C LYS A 19 -10.79 -20.50 -11.67
N GLU A 20 -9.72 -20.87 -10.98
CA GLU A 20 -9.68 -22.08 -10.13
C GLU A 20 -10.34 -21.88 -8.77
N THR A 21 -10.21 -20.69 -8.18
CA THR A 21 -10.55 -20.46 -6.76
C THR A 21 -11.66 -19.43 -6.54
N GLY A 22 -12.00 -18.63 -7.56
CA GLY A 22 -12.94 -17.50 -7.46
C GLY A 22 -12.40 -16.29 -6.70
N VAL A 23 -11.16 -16.34 -6.19
CA VAL A 23 -10.56 -15.28 -5.37
C VAL A 23 -9.08 -15.10 -5.66
N ILE A 24 -8.63 -13.85 -5.77
CA ILE A 24 -7.21 -13.52 -5.87
C ILE A 24 -6.74 -13.03 -4.51
N ILE A 25 -5.64 -13.60 -4.03
CA ILE A 25 -5.00 -13.26 -2.77
C ILE A 25 -3.49 -13.10 -3.00
N ASN A 26 -2.85 -12.25 -2.20
CA ASN A 26 -1.41 -12.12 -2.23
C ASN A 26 -0.77 -13.00 -1.16
N LYS A 27 0.07 -13.96 -1.59
CA LYS A 27 0.80 -14.89 -0.73
C LYS A 27 2.25 -14.44 -0.57
N GLU A 28 2.86 -14.72 0.57
CA GLU A 28 4.25 -14.39 0.83
C GLU A 28 5.18 -14.99 -0.24
N GLU A 29 4.91 -16.21 -0.70
CA GLU A 29 5.73 -16.86 -1.73
C GLU A 29 5.85 -15.99 -3.00
N TYR A 30 4.75 -15.35 -3.42
CA TYR A 30 4.72 -14.49 -4.61
C TYR A 30 5.51 -13.20 -4.37
N VAL A 31 5.28 -12.57 -3.21
CA VAL A 31 6.01 -11.37 -2.78
C VAL A 31 7.51 -11.66 -2.69
N ARG A 32 7.91 -12.77 -2.09
CA ARG A 32 9.30 -13.19 -1.93
C ARG A 32 9.99 -13.42 -3.27
N LYS A 33 9.33 -14.10 -4.21
CA LYS A 33 9.84 -14.26 -5.59
C LYS A 33 10.01 -12.93 -6.32
N HIS A 34 9.08 -12.00 -6.13
CA HIS A 34 9.11 -10.71 -6.81
C HIS A 34 10.18 -9.77 -6.21
N MET A 35 10.29 -9.73 -4.88
CA MET A 35 11.18 -8.81 -4.15
C MET A 35 12.61 -9.33 -4.02
N MET A 36 12.86 -10.64 -4.15
CA MET A 36 14.20 -11.25 -4.14
C MET A 36 15.06 -10.70 -2.98
N ASP A 37 16.20 -10.08 -3.28
CA ASP A 37 17.18 -9.60 -2.31
C ASP A 37 16.65 -8.50 -1.38
N ILE A 38 15.63 -7.74 -1.80
CA ILE A 38 15.01 -6.70 -0.97
C ILE A 38 13.88 -7.24 -0.08
N PHE A 39 13.51 -8.52 -0.20
CA PHE A 39 12.42 -9.12 0.57
C PHE A 39 12.54 -8.92 2.10
N PRO A 40 13.72 -9.05 2.75
CA PRO A 40 13.81 -8.83 4.20
C PRO A 40 13.38 -7.42 4.64
N MET A 41 13.74 -6.39 3.86
CA MET A 41 13.33 -5.01 4.13
C MET A 41 11.84 -4.81 3.82
N PHE A 42 11.41 -5.31 2.66
CA PHE A 42 10.01 -5.28 2.24
C PHE A 42 9.08 -5.91 3.30
N SER A 43 9.42 -7.11 3.77
CA SER A 43 8.65 -7.87 4.75
C SER A 43 8.56 -7.14 6.09
N PHE A 44 9.59 -6.40 6.48
CA PHE A 44 9.53 -5.57 7.68
C PHE A 44 8.54 -4.41 7.54
N TRP A 45 8.62 -3.62 6.46
CA TRP A 45 7.70 -2.50 6.24
C TRP A 45 6.26 -2.98 6.06
N TYR A 46 6.04 -4.00 5.22
CA TYR A 46 4.70 -4.54 4.99
C TYR A 46 4.16 -5.31 6.19
N GLY A 47 5.01 -5.92 7.02
CA GLY A 47 4.61 -6.48 8.30
C GLY A 47 4.00 -5.41 9.21
N LYS A 48 4.63 -4.23 9.29
CA LYS A 48 4.06 -3.08 10.00
C LYS A 48 2.80 -2.55 9.35
N PHE A 49 2.75 -2.48 8.02
CA PHE A 49 1.52 -2.12 7.32
C PHE A 49 0.37 -3.06 7.68
N ILE A 50 0.60 -4.38 7.66
CA ILE A 50 -0.41 -5.41 7.96
C ILE A 50 -0.91 -5.25 9.41
N GLU A 51 0.01 -5.14 10.38
CA GLU A 51 -0.34 -4.91 11.79
C GLU A 51 -1.26 -3.68 11.98
N MET A 52 -1.01 -2.60 11.23
CA MET A 52 -1.81 -1.37 11.31
C MET A 52 -3.12 -1.48 10.52
N ALA A 53 -3.11 -2.13 9.36
CA ALA A 53 -4.24 -2.32 8.47
C ALA A 53 -5.30 -3.25 9.06
N GLU A 54 -4.88 -4.34 9.73
CA GLU A 54 -5.76 -5.31 10.39
C GLU A 54 -6.62 -4.71 11.50
N LYS A 55 -6.12 -3.66 12.17
CA LYS A 55 -6.89 -2.91 13.18
C LYS A 55 -8.07 -2.15 12.58
N ARG A 56 -8.04 -1.86 11.28
CA ARG A 56 -9.08 -1.11 10.55
C ARG A 56 -10.05 -2.04 9.88
N ILE A 57 -9.54 -2.97 9.07
CA ILE A 57 -10.32 -4.01 8.41
C ILE A 57 -9.67 -5.36 8.71
N PRO A 58 -10.35 -6.26 9.44
CA PRO A 58 -9.79 -7.57 9.79
C PRO A 58 -9.33 -8.33 8.55
N ARG A 59 -8.08 -8.80 8.57
CA ARG A 59 -7.53 -9.64 7.51
C ARG A 59 -8.17 -11.02 7.55
N PRO A 60 -8.70 -11.53 6.43
CA PRO A 60 -9.14 -12.92 6.33
C PRO A 60 -7.99 -13.90 6.60
N ALA A 61 -8.27 -15.02 7.28
CA ALA A 61 -7.22 -15.97 7.69
C ALA A 61 -6.40 -16.57 6.53
N HIS A 62 -6.96 -16.57 5.32
CA HIS A 62 -6.34 -17.13 4.11
C HIS A 62 -5.53 -16.11 3.30
N THR A 63 -5.44 -14.85 3.72
CA THR A 63 -4.64 -13.82 3.04
C THR A 63 -3.39 -13.51 3.86
N GLU A 64 -2.25 -13.23 3.21
CA GLU A 64 -0.98 -12.95 3.90
C GLU A 64 -0.53 -11.51 3.70
N TYR A 65 -0.66 -10.99 2.48
CA TYR A 65 -0.34 -9.61 2.13
C TYR A 65 -1.56 -8.91 1.51
N PRO A 66 -1.68 -7.58 1.64
CA PRO A 66 -2.70 -6.83 0.93
C PRO A 66 -2.38 -6.73 -0.57
N LEU A 67 -3.40 -6.35 -1.34
CA LEU A 67 -3.33 -6.01 -2.75
C LEU A 67 -3.42 -4.50 -2.88
N TRP A 68 -2.36 -3.90 -3.43
CA TRP A 68 -2.28 -2.47 -3.69
C TRP A 68 -3.22 -2.08 -4.84
N CYS A 69 -3.97 -1.02 -4.64
CA CYS A 69 -4.96 -0.52 -5.60
C CYS A 69 -4.81 1.00 -5.76
N SER A 70 -4.89 1.47 -7.01
CA SER A 70 -5.07 2.87 -7.33
C SER A 70 -6.55 3.24 -7.22
N VAL A 71 -6.83 4.42 -6.66
CA VAL A 71 -8.20 4.97 -6.54
C VAL A 71 -8.69 5.64 -7.84
N SER A 72 -7.80 5.78 -8.82
CA SER A 72 -8.11 6.28 -10.16
C SER A 72 -7.32 5.51 -11.20
N GLN A 73 -7.94 5.28 -12.35
CA GLN A 73 -7.28 4.73 -13.53
C GLN A 73 -6.09 5.59 -14.01
N LYS A 74 -6.11 6.90 -13.77
CA LYS A 74 -5.01 7.81 -14.12
C LYS A 74 -3.73 7.53 -13.34
N ASN A 75 -3.89 6.97 -12.14
CA ASN A 75 -2.79 6.61 -11.24
C ASN A 75 -2.53 5.10 -11.21
N CYS A 76 -3.16 4.33 -12.10
CA CYS A 76 -2.92 2.89 -12.24
C CYS A 76 -1.81 2.64 -13.26
N MET A 77 -0.87 1.76 -12.91
CA MET A 77 0.12 1.28 -13.87
C MET A 77 -0.56 0.48 -14.98
N LYS A 78 -0.17 0.74 -16.23
CA LYS A 78 -0.65 -0.03 -17.40
C LYS A 78 -0.12 -1.47 -17.37
N PRO A 79 -0.89 -2.43 -17.91
CA PRO A 79 -0.43 -3.81 -18.05
C PRO A 79 0.73 -3.91 -19.06
N ASP A 80 1.59 -4.89 -18.84
CA ASP A 80 2.69 -5.31 -19.72
C ASP A 80 2.53 -6.81 -20.07
N GLU A 81 3.51 -7.40 -20.76
CA GLU A 81 3.45 -8.78 -21.26
C GLU A 81 3.16 -9.84 -20.17
N ILE A 82 3.49 -9.56 -18.91
CA ILE A 82 3.35 -10.51 -17.80
C ILE A 82 2.29 -10.09 -16.79
N SER A 83 1.46 -9.10 -17.11
CA SER A 83 0.50 -8.53 -16.17
C SER A 83 -0.81 -8.10 -16.81
N VAL A 84 -1.83 -7.98 -15.96
CA VAL A 84 -3.16 -7.47 -16.29
C VAL A 84 -3.56 -6.42 -15.27
N VAL A 85 -4.48 -5.53 -15.63
CA VAL A 85 -5.13 -4.61 -14.70
C VAL A 85 -6.55 -5.07 -14.46
N TYR A 86 -6.90 -5.30 -13.20
CA TYR A 86 -8.28 -5.50 -12.80
C TYR A 86 -8.92 -4.15 -12.48
N CYS A 87 -10.08 -3.89 -13.09
CA CYS A 87 -10.94 -2.77 -12.76
C CYS A 87 -12.07 -3.31 -11.87
N LEU A 88 -12.13 -2.84 -10.62
CA LEU A 88 -12.90 -3.45 -9.54
C LEU A 88 -14.00 -2.49 -9.05
N GLN A 89 -15.14 -3.04 -8.65
CA GLN A 89 -16.16 -2.39 -7.84
C GLN A 89 -16.22 -3.02 -6.45
N VAL A 90 -15.50 -2.44 -5.50
CA VAL A 90 -15.27 -2.99 -4.17
C VAL A 90 -16.21 -2.33 -3.15
N PRO A 91 -16.84 -3.09 -2.23
CA PRO A 91 -17.57 -2.51 -1.10
C PRO A 91 -16.68 -1.58 -0.27
N LYS A 92 -17.19 -0.38 0.07
CA LYS A 92 -16.41 0.64 0.79
C LYS A 92 -15.86 0.16 2.13
N ASP A 93 -16.57 -0.74 2.82
CA ASP A 93 -16.17 -1.37 4.08
C ASP A 93 -15.06 -2.44 3.93
N ARG A 94 -14.54 -2.65 2.72
CA ARG A 94 -13.43 -3.55 2.42
C ARG A 94 -12.16 -2.84 1.97
N ILE A 95 -12.19 -1.50 1.92
CA ILE A 95 -11.11 -0.69 1.36
C ILE A 95 -10.35 0.03 2.47
N ILE A 96 -9.03 -0.10 2.46
CA ILE A 96 -8.13 0.59 3.37
C ILE A 96 -7.41 1.67 2.59
N TYR A 97 -7.85 2.92 2.72
CA TYR A 97 -7.18 4.06 2.10
C TYR A 97 -5.96 4.48 2.92
N PHE A 98 -4.90 4.91 2.23
CA PHE A 98 -3.71 5.48 2.85
C PHE A 98 -3.04 6.50 1.92
N ASP A 99 -2.23 7.36 2.52
CA ASP A 99 -1.44 8.38 1.85
C ASP A 99 -0.11 7.78 1.37
N SER A 100 0.10 7.78 0.05
CA SER A 100 1.31 7.23 -0.56
C SER A 100 2.58 8.03 -0.28
N MET A 101 2.47 9.34 -0.06
CA MET A 101 3.61 10.19 0.29
C MET A 101 4.05 9.92 1.73
N LYS A 102 3.09 9.69 2.64
CA LYS A 102 3.40 9.24 4.00
C LYS A 102 3.95 7.82 3.98
N TRP A 103 3.48 6.94 3.09
CA TRP A 103 4.06 5.60 2.90
C TRP A 103 5.52 5.64 2.41
N ASP A 104 5.88 6.56 1.51
CA ASP A 104 7.27 6.76 1.09
C ASP A 104 8.19 7.05 2.30
N ARG A 105 7.71 7.82 3.29
CA ARG A 105 8.46 8.03 4.55
C ARG A 105 8.65 6.73 5.33
N VAL A 106 7.67 5.82 5.34
CA VAL A 106 7.82 4.49 5.97
C VAL A 106 8.92 3.69 5.27
N LEU A 107 8.91 3.64 3.94
CA LEU A 107 9.92 2.93 3.14
C LEU A 107 11.33 3.52 3.35
N ASN A 108 11.43 4.80 3.70
CA ASN A 108 12.69 5.47 4.06
C ASN A 108 13.03 5.42 5.56
N ASN A 109 12.26 4.69 6.37
CA ASN A 109 12.43 4.57 7.82
C ASN A 109 12.35 5.92 8.58
N LEU A 110 11.53 6.85 8.09
CA LEU A 110 11.41 8.20 8.62
C LEU A 110 10.20 8.38 9.54
N TYR A 111 10.31 9.37 10.43
CA TYR A 111 9.20 9.86 11.24
C TYR A 111 8.14 10.53 10.36
N ILE A 112 6.86 10.30 10.61
CA ILE A 112 5.74 10.96 9.93
C ILE A 112 5.17 12.02 10.88
N PRO A 113 5.38 13.32 10.65
CA PRO A 113 4.91 14.34 11.59
C PRO A 113 3.38 14.44 11.62
N LYS A 114 2.84 14.75 12.79
CA LYS A 114 1.41 15.05 12.97
C LYS A 114 1.06 16.42 12.40
N ASP A 115 1.93 17.40 12.63
CA ASP A 115 1.79 18.78 12.20
C ASP A 115 3.17 19.46 12.14
N GLU A 116 3.21 20.72 11.73
CA GLU A 116 4.46 21.47 11.60
C GLU A 116 5.20 21.64 12.93
N LYS A 117 4.48 21.76 14.05
CA LYS A 117 5.09 21.90 15.37
C LYS A 117 5.73 20.59 15.81
N ASP A 118 5.01 19.47 15.67
CA ASP A 118 5.51 18.13 15.93
C ASP A 118 6.75 17.82 15.08
N TRP A 119 6.78 18.25 13.82
CA TRP A 119 7.96 18.13 12.98
C TRP A 119 9.16 18.90 13.53
N LYS A 120 8.97 20.17 13.91
CA LYS A 120 10.05 21.01 14.49
C LYS A 120 10.58 20.42 15.79
N ASP A 121 9.70 19.91 16.65
CA ASP A 121 10.08 19.28 17.91
C ASP A 121 10.93 18.03 17.67
N PHE A 122 10.51 17.15 16.74
CA PHE A 122 11.29 15.98 16.34
C PHE A 122 12.65 16.36 15.76
N GLN A 123 12.71 17.35 14.86
CA GLN A 123 13.98 17.80 14.26
C GLN A 123 14.96 18.35 15.30
N ASN A 124 14.48 19.09 16.30
CA ASN A 124 15.31 19.59 17.38
C ASN A 124 15.89 18.44 18.21
N GLU A 125 15.08 17.44 18.55
CA GLU A 125 15.53 16.25 19.25
C GLU A 125 16.63 15.50 18.46
N ILE A 126 16.42 15.28 17.15
CA ILE A 126 17.44 14.64 16.29
C ILE A 126 18.75 15.44 16.25
N LYS A 127 18.66 16.78 16.21
CA LYS A 127 19.83 17.66 16.22
C LYS A 127 20.61 17.57 17.53
N GLU A 128 19.94 17.48 18.66
CA GLU A 128 20.56 17.33 19.99
C GLU A 128 21.33 16.01 20.13
N LEU A 129 20.90 14.95 19.44
CA LEU A 129 21.60 13.67 19.41
C LEU A 129 22.93 13.70 18.63
N GLY A 130 23.18 14.74 17.84
CA GLY A 130 24.41 14.88 17.05
C GLY A 130 24.59 13.82 15.95
N VAL A 131 23.51 13.19 15.51
CA VAL A 131 23.52 12.23 14.40
C VAL A 131 23.67 12.95 13.05
N LYS A 132 24.18 12.24 12.04
CA LYS A 132 24.41 12.82 10.70
C LYS A 132 23.16 12.83 9.81
N ASP A 133 22.17 12.00 10.12
CA ASP A 133 21.02 11.72 9.27
C ASP A 133 19.90 11.02 10.06
N GLU A 134 18.69 11.05 9.53
CA GLU A 134 17.48 10.45 10.12
C GLU A 134 17.07 9.09 9.54
N PHE A 135 17.75 8.63 8.48
CA PHE A 135 17.39 7.40 7.75
C PHE A 135 17.93 6.12 8.41
N ASN A 136 18.95 6.27 9.25
CA ASN A 136 19.71 5.14 9.79
C ASN A 136 19.27 4.68 11.19
N PHE A 137 18.15 5.17 11.73
CA PHE A 137 17.64 4.78 13.04
C PHE A 137 17.10 3.34 13.06
N ILE A 138 16.35 2.92 12.04
CA ILE A 138 15.69 1.60 12.04
C ILE A 138 16.56 0.51 11.39
N MET A 139 17.17 0.82 10.24
CA MET A 139 17.94 -0.13 9.42
C MET A 139 19.30 0.45 9.04
N GLY A 140 20.07 0.89 10.03
CA GLY A 140 21.35 1.52 9.76
C GLY A 140 22.27 1.63 10.97
N ARG A 141 23.23 2.54 10.86
CA ARG A 141 24.30 2.74 11.86
C ARG A 141 23.82 3.14 13.27
N TYR A 142 22.59 3.61 13.43
CA TYR A 142 22.04 4.00 14.74
C TYR A 142 21.07 2.96 15.33
N LYS A 143 20.86 1.84 14.64
CA LYS A 143 19.94 0.78 15.09
C LYS A 143 20.31 0.27 16.48
N GLY A 144 19.33 0.29 17.38
CA GLY A 144 19.45 -0.08 18.79
C GLY A 144 20.09 0.97 19.69
N MET A 145 20.63 2.06 19.13
CA MET A 145 21.33 3.09 19.91
C MET A 145 20.36 4.10 20.55
N PHE A 146 19.23 4.35 19.88
CA PHE A 146 18.21 5.31 20.34
C PHE A 146 16.82 4.67 20.32
N PRO A 147 16.52 3.71 21.21
CA PRO A 147 15.25 2.97 21.18
C PRO A 147 14.01 3.86 21.27
N HIS A 148 14.10 5.00 21.95
CA HIS A 148 13.02 5.98 22.05
C HIS A 148 12.72 6.67 20.71
N ILE A 149 13.75 6.94 19.89
CA ILE A 149 13.59 7.51 18.54
C ILE A 149 13.02 6.46 17.59
N GLU A 150 13.55 5.23 17.63
CA GLU A 150 13.02 4.12 16.82
C GLU A 150 11.54 3.89 17.09
N LYS A 151 11.14 3.87 18.37
CA LYS A 151 9.74 3.77 18.78
C LYS A 151 8.92 4.96 18.27
N LYS A 152 9.40 6.20 18.41
CA LYS A 152 8.70 7.40 17.88
C LYS A 152 8.48 7.31 16.37
N ILE A 153 9.49 6.87 15.62
CA ILE A 153 9.41 6.67 14.16
C ILE A 153 8.34 5.62 13.84
N ILE A 154 8.43 4.42 14.41
CA ILE A 154 7.50 3.32 14.10
C ILE A 154 6.07 3.67 14.53
N ASP A 155 5.88 4.25 15.72
CA ASP A 155 4.56 4.66 16.22
C ASP A 155 3.91 5.72 15.31
N SER A 156 4.72 6.57 14.66
CA SER A 156 4.21 7.59 13.73
C SER A 156 3.67 7.00 12.43
N TRP A 157 4.02 5.75 12.06
CA TRP A 157 3.61 5.14 10.80
C TRP A 157 2.11 4.87 10.71
N GLU A 158 1.38 4.83 11.83
CA GLU A 158 -0.09 4.76 11.79
C GLU A 158 -0.72 5.99 11.12
N ARG A 159 0.01 7.10 11.00
CA ARG A 159 -0.45 8.33 10.36
C ARG A 159 -0.51 8.24 8.83
N ILE A 160 -0.04 7.15 8.21
CA ILE A 160 -0.27 6.92 6.76
C ILE A 160 -1.77 6.85 6.44
N PHE A 161 -2.61 6.52 7.42
CA PHE A 161 -4.06 6.45 7.25
C PHE A 161 -4.77 7.77 7.57
N ASP A 162 -4.04 8.77 8.06
CA ASP A 162 -4.57 10.12 8.28
C ASP A 162 -4.50 10.85 6.94
N ILE A 163 -5.59 10.83 6.16
CA ILE A 163 -5.65 11.45 4.84
C ILE A 163 -6.22 12.86 5.00
N ASP A 164 -5.34 13.86 4.88
CA ASP A 164 -5.70 15.28 5.03
C ASP A 164 -6.44 15.82 3.80
N HIS A 165 -6.05 15.34 2.61
CA HIS A 165 -6.64 15.69 1.33
C HIS A 165 -6.77 14.43 0.47
N PHE A 166 -7.98 14.19 -0.04
CA PHE A 166 -8.21 13.10 -0.97
C PHE A 166 -7.86 13.55 -2.38
N ASP A 167 -6.71 13.12 -2.87
CA ASP A 167 -6.21 13.37 -4.21
C ASP A 167 -5.94 12.05 -4.94
N GLU A 168 -6.31 11.97 -6.22
CA GLU A 168 -6.27 10.76 -7.03
C GLU A 168 -4.84 10.22 -7.28
N PHE A 169 -3.81 11.07 -7.12
CA PHE A 169 -2.41 10.70 -7.25
C PHE A 169 -1.76 10.36 -5.91
N GLN A 170 -2.16 11.04 -4.83
CA GLN A 170 -1.62 10.86 -3.49
C GLN A 170 -2.27 9.71 -2.73
N VAL A 171 -3.59 9.52 -2.84
CA VAL A 171 -4.30 8.47 -2.12
C VAL A 171 -4.22 7.16 -2.88
N GLN A 172 -3.94 6.10 -2.14
CA GLN A 172 -3.94 4.73 -2.61
C GLN A 172 -4.84 3.89 -1.71
N ALA A 173 -5.19 2.71 -2.17
CA ALA A 173 -6.03 1.77 -1.46
C ALA A 173 -5.34 0.43 -1.31
N ASN A 174 -5.68 -0.28 -0.24
CA ASN A 174 -5.36 -1.69 -0.08
C ASN A 174 -6.64 -2.47 0.20
N ILE A 175 -6.71 -3.67 -0.36
CA ILE A 175 -7.75 -4.67 -0.10
C ILE A 175 -7.07 -5.99 0.23
N TRP A 176 -7.73 -6.87 0.99
CA TRP A 176 -7.13 -8.15 1.38
C TRP A 176 -7.21 -9.23 0.30
N GLU A 177 -8.23 -9.15 -0.54
CA GLU A 177 -8.55 -10.14 -1.58
C GLU A 177 -9.30 -9.45 -2.72
N ILE A 178 -9.34 -10.06 -3.90
CA ILE A 178 -10.24 -9.67 -5.00
C ILE A 178 -11.19 -10.84 -5.23
N LYS A 179 -12.49 -10.57 -5.18
CA LYS A 179 -13.52 -11.56 -5.52
C LYS A 179 -13.98 -11.40 -6.95
N GLU A 180 -14.35 -12.51 -7.58
CA GLU A 180 -14.85 -12.51 -8.96
C GLU A 180 -16.01 -11.54 -9.16
N GLU A 181 -16.94 -11.44 -8.20
CA GLU A 181 -18.08 -10.52 -8.31
C GLU A 181 -17.74 -9.03 -8.19
N TRP A 182 -16.49 -8.68 -7.83
CA TRP A 182 -16.00 -7.31 -7.81
C TRP A 182 -15.42 -6.89 -9.16
N ILE A 183 -14.99 -7.84 -9.99
CA ILE A 183 -14.32 -7.54 -11.26
C ILE A 183 -15.35 -7.06 -12.27
N ARG A 184 -15.11 -5.88 -12.84
CA ARG A 184 -15.90 -5.32 -13.93
C ARG A 184 -15.20 -5.52 -15.26
N HIS A 185 -13.91 -5.19 -15.29
CA HIS A 185 -13.09 -5.33 -16.47
C HIS A 185 -11.72 -5.89 -16.13
N VAL A 186 -11.13 -6.57 -17.10
CA VAL A 186 -9.74 -6.98 -17.10
C VAL A 186 -9.10 -6.37 -18.33
N VAL A 187 -8.02 -5.60 -18.12
CA VAL A 187 -7.27 -4.93 -19.19
C VAL A 187 -5.94 -5.65 -19.34
N CYS A 188 -5.70 -6.17 -20.53
CA CYS A 188 -4.48 -6.85 -20.93
C CYS A 188 -3.54 -5.88 -21.67
N GLN A 189 -2.31 -6.33 -21.91
CA GLN A 189 -1.35 -5.56 -22.70
C GLN A 189 -1.92 -5.20 -24.08
N GLY A 190 -1.75 -3.94 -24.49
CA GLY A 190 -2.19 -3.42 -25.78
C GLY A 190 -3.62 -2.89 -25.79
N GLU A 191 -4.38 -3.14 -24.73
CA GLU A 191 -5.71 -2.56 -24.54
C GLU A 191 -5.64 -1.19 -23.86
N ASP A 192 -6.63 -0.33 -24.13
CA ASP A 192 -6.72 0.99 -23.51
C ASP A 192 -7.59 0.94 -22.24
N LEU A 193 -6.94 1.14 -21.09
CA LEU A 193 -7.58 1.17 -19.78
C LEU A 193 -8.73 2.18 -19.73
N PHE A 194 -8.56 3.38 -20.29
CA PHE A 194 -9.56 4.44 -20.21
C PHE A 194 -10.79 4.12 -21.05
N GLU A 195 -10.61 3.46 -22.20
CA GLU A 195 -11.73 3.07 -23.06
C GLU A 195 -12.47 1.85 -22.52
N ILE A 196 -11.77 0.88 -21.94
CA ILE A 196 -12.38 -0.31 -21.35
C ILE A 196 -13.15 0.06 -20.08
N ALA A 197 -12.56 0.87 -19.21
CA ALA A 197 -13.16 1.26 -17.94
C ALA A 197 -13.95 2.57 -18.00
N LYS A 198 -14.37 3.03 -19.19
CA LYS A 198 -15.07 4.32 -19.35
C LYS A 198 -16.43 4.40 -18.65
N ASP A 199 -17.05 3.25 -18.37
CA ASP A 199 -18.29 3.13 -17.59
C ASP A 199 -18.05 3.20 -16.07
N MET A 200 -16.78 3.15 -15.64
CA MET A 200 -16.37 3.28 -14.25
C MET A 200 -15.90 4.71 -13.99
N ILE A 201 -16.79 5.54 -13.45
CA ILE A 201 -16.48 6.91 -13.03
C ILE A 201 -15.72 6.86 -11.70
N ASP A 202 -14.55 7.49 -11.63
CA ASP A 202 -13.79 7.60 -10.39
C ASP A 202 -14.59 8.43 -9.37
N ASP A 203 -15.22 7.76 -8.40
CA ASP A 203 -15.92 8.38 -7.28
C ASP A 203 -15.12 8.14 -6.00
N TYR A 204 -14.66 9.21 -5.35
CA TYR A 204 -13.88 9.19 -4.11
C TYR A 204 -14.49 10.05 -3.00
#